data_AF-A0A376SA25-F1
#
_entry.id   AF-A0A376SA25-F1
#
_cell.length_a   1.000
_cell.length_b   1.000
_cell.length_c   1.000
_cell.angle_alpha   90.00
_cell.angle_beta   90.00
_cell.angle_gamma   90.00
#
_symmetry.space_group_name_H-M   'P 1'
#
loop_
_entity.id
_entity.type
_entity.pdbx_description
1 polymer ?
#
loop_
_entity_poly.entity_id
_entity_poly.type
_entity_poly.pdbx_seq_one_letter_code
_entity_poly.pdbx_strand_id
1 'polypeptide(L)'
;MDALELLINRRSASRLAEPAPTGEQLQNILRAGMRAPDHKSMQPWHFFVIEGEGRERFSAVLEQGAIAGGSDDKAIDKARNAPYRAPLIITVVAKCEEIIKSRAGNRKCLRDARSWRCKWQPLPRIWRHLAQWRIN
;
A
#
# COMPACT_ATOMS: atom_id res chain seq x y z
N MET A 1 -5.73 -23.95 -7.78
CA MET A 1 -6.09 -23.05 -8.89
C MET A 1 -4.85 -22.88 -9.75
N ASP A 2 -5.00 -22.89 -11.07
CA ASP A 2 -3.89 -22.66 -11.98
C ASP A 2 -3.41 -21.20 -11.93
N ALA A 3 -2.12 -20.95 -12.17
CA ALA A 3 -1.53 -19.61 -12.06
C ALA A 3 -2.08 -18.65 -13.12
N LEU A 4 -2.28 -19.12 -14.35
CA LEU A 4 -2.83 -18.30 -15.43
C LEU A 4 -4.30 -17.96 -15.15
N GLU A 5 -5.07 -18.94 -14.66
CA GLU A 5 -6.45 -18.75 -14.24
C GLU A 5 -6.59 -17.69 -13.14
N LEU A 6 -5.72 -17.71 -12.13
CA LEU A 6 -5.69 -16.70 -11.06
C LEU A 6 -5.44 -15.30 -11.65
N LEU A 7 -4.42 -15.15 -12.50
CA LEU A 7 -4.05 -13.85 -13.07
C LEU A 7 -5.19 -13.25 -13.93
N ILE A 8 -5.88 -14.08 -14.71
CA ILE A 8 -6.99 -13.63 -15.58
C ILE A 8 -8.23 -13.27 -14.75
N ASN A 9 -8.53 -14.03 -13.70
CA ASN A 9 -9.77 -13.88 -12.94
C ASN A 9 -9.64 -13.04 -11.66
N ARG A 10 -8.45 -12.49 -11.37
CA ARG A 10 -8.18 -11.73 -10.14
C ARG A 10 -9.08 -10.48 -10.04
N ARG A 11 -9.89 -10.41 -8.98
CA ARG A 11 -10.71 -9.25 -8.63
C ARG A 11 -10.42 -8.76 -7.22
N SER A 12 -10.61 -7.46 -7.00
CA SER A 12 -10.50 -6.87 -5.67
C SER A 12 -11.79 -7.06 -4.86
N ALA A 13 -11.67 -7.38 -3.58
CA ALA A 13 -12.80 -7.49 -2.65
C ALA A 13 -12.82 -6.28 -1.71
N SER A 14 -13.92 -5.54 -1.67
CA SER A 14 -14.04 -4.29 -0.91
C SER A 14 -14.55 -4.47 0.53
N ARG A 15 -15.20 -5.60 0.81
CA ARG A 15 -15.71 -5.98 2.13
C ARG A 15 -14.91 -7.16 2.63
N LEU A 16 -14.14 -6.94 3.70
CA LEU A 16 -13.32 -7.97 4.35
C LEU A 16 -13.84 -8.16 5.77
N ALA A 17 -13.84 -9.40 6.23
CA ALA A 17 -14.27 -9.79 7.57
C ALA A 17 -13.18 -10.64 8.22
N GLU A 18 -13.29 -10.83 9.53
CA GLU A 18 -12.41 -11.75 10.26
C GLU A 18 -12.62 -13.21 9.83
N PRO A 19 -11.59 -14.07 9.96
CA PRO A 19 -10.24 -13.77 10.45
C PRO A 19 -9.34 -13.12 9.39
N ALA A 20 -8.38 -12.31 9.84
CA ALA A 20 -7.28 -11.87 8.99
C ALA A 20 -6.33 -13.04 8.66
N PRO A 21 -5.57 -12.97 7.54
CA PRO A 21 -4.45 -13.87 7.31
C PRO A 21 -3.41 -13.75 8.42
N THR A 22 -2.99 -14.88 8.98
CA THR A 22 -1.98 -14.95 10.06
C THR A 22 -0.90 -15.98 9.75
N GLY A 23 0.18 -15.99 10.54
CA GLY A 23 1.25 -16.99 10.42
C GLY A 23 1.82 -17.08 9.00
N GLU A 24 1.87 -18.29 8.45
CA GLU A 24 2.42 -18.56 7.12
C GLU A 24 1.68 -17.81 6.01
N GLN A 25 0.35 -17.64 6.13
CA GLN A 25 -0.43 -16.94 5.12
C GLN A 25 0.03 -15.49 4.98
N LEU A 26 0.20 -14.79 6.11
CA LEU A 26 0.72 -13.42 6.12
C LEU A 26 2.16 -13.36 5.58
N GLN A 27 3.01 -14.30 5.99
CA GLN A 27 4.38 -14.37 5.48
C GLN A 27 4.43 -14.60 3.98
N ASN A 28 3.54 -15.41 3.42
CA ASN A 28 3.46 -15.67 1.99
C ASN A 28 3.00 -14.41 1.22
N ILE A 29 2.09 -13.60 1.78
CA ILE A 29 1.73 -12.27 1.20
C ILE A 29 2.97 -11.37 1.14
N LEU A 30 3.67 -11.23 2.26
CA LEU A 30 4.85 -10.35 2.34
C LEU A 30 5.96 -10.82 1.41
N ARG A 31 6.24 -12.12 1.37
CA ARG A 31 7.21 -12.74 0.45
C ARG A 31 6.84 -12.49 -1.01
N ALA A 32 5.57 -12.66 -1.38
CA ALA A 32 5.11 -12.35 -2.73
C ALA A 32 5.31 -10.86 -3.06
N GLY A 33 5.01 -9.95 -2.12
CA GLY A 33 5.25 -8.52 -2.28
C GLY A 33 6.72 -8.16 -2.52
N MET A 34 7.65 -8.85 -1.86
CA MET A 34 9.10 -8.67 -2.03
C MET A 34 9.64 -9.19 -3.38
N ARG A 35 8.81 -9.86 -4.20
CA ARG A 35 9.20 -10.31 -5.55
C ARG A 35 8.86 -9.31 -6.65
N ALA A 36 8.37 -8.13 -6.30
CA ALA A 36 8.22 -7.05 -7.27
C ALA A 36 9.57 -6.77 -7.97
N PRO A 37 9.56 -6.48 -9.29
CA PRO A 37 10.78 -6.14 -10.01
C PRO A 37 11.51 -4.96 -9.37
N ASP A 38 12.81 -5.12 -9.15
CA ASP A 38 13.64 -4.17 -8.42
C ASP A 38 14.93 -3.90 -9.18
N HIS A 39 15.02 -2.70 -9.73
CA HIS A 39 16.18 -2.29 -10.50
C HIS A 39 17.35 -2.04 -9.54
N LYS A 40 18.45 -2.78 -9.73
CA LYS A 40 19.65 -2.78 -8.86
C LYS A 40 19.42 -3.37 -7.46
N SER A 41 18.36 -4.15 -7.25
CA SER A 41 18.14 -4.87 -5.99
C SER A 41 18.17 -3.96 -4.75
N MET A 42 17.59 -2.76 -4.85
CA MET A 42 17.61 -1.74 -3.79
C MET A 42 16.68 -2.07 -2.62
N GLN A 43 15.73 -2.98 -2.83
CA GLN A 43 14.66 -3.38 -1.92
C GLN A 43 13.94 -2.16 -1.32
N PRO A 44 13.42 -1.24 -2.15
CA PRO A 44 12.94 0.06 -1.67
C PRO A 44 11.54 -0.02 -1.01
N TRP A 45 11.07 -1.18 -0.58
CA TRP A 45 9.76 -1.35 0.03
C TRP A 45 9.87 -1.54 1.55
N HIS A 46 8.99 -0.86 2.27
CA HIS A 46 8.77 -1.07 3.69
C HIS A 46 7.30 -1.41 3.94
N PHE A 47 7.04 -2.54 4.57
CA PHE A 47 5.70 -3.02 4.87
C PHE A 47 5.35 -2.74 6.33
N PHE A 48 4.28 -1.99 6.56
CA PHE A 48 3.68 -1.83 7.88
C PHE A 48 2.42 -2.69 7.97
N VAL A 49 2.47 -3.71 8.82
CA VAL A 49 1.34 -4.58 9.16
C VAL A 49 0.55 -3.90 10.28
N ILE A 50 -0.72 -3.61 10.03
CA ILE A 50 -1.60 -2.86 10.94
C ILE A 50 -2.86 -3.69 11.19
N GLU A 51 -3.01 -4.15 12.42
CA GLU A 51 -4.13 -4.97 12.89
C GLU A 51 -4.48 -4.64 14.35
N GLY A 52 -5.60 -5.16 14.84
CA GLY A 52 -6.04 -4.93 16.23
C GLY A 52 -6.12 -3.45 16.60
N GLU A 53 -5.54 -3.08 17.74
CA GLU A 53 -5.44 -1.70 18.26
C GLU A 53 -4.61 -0.78 17.36
N GLY A 54 -3.73 -1.32 16.51
CA GLY A 54 -2.96 -0.53 15.55
C GLY A 54 -3.84 0.22 14.56
N ARG A 55 -5.05 -0.28 14.28
CA ARG A 55 -6.03 0.37 13.42
C ARG A 55 -6.57 1.67 14.02
N GLU A 56 -6.66 1.77 15.35
CA GLU A 56 -7.08 3.00 16.05
C GLU A 56 -6.05 4.12 15.84
N ARG A 57 -4.76 3.79 16.02
CA ARG A 57 -3.67 4.74 15.78
C ARG A 57 -3.64 5.17 14.32
N PHE A 58 -3.87 4.24 13.40
CA PHE A 58 -3.92 4.54 11.98
C PHE A 58 -5.11 5.42 11.61
N SER A 59 -6.28 5.19 12.21
CA SER A 59 -7.49 6.02 12.07
C SER A 59 -7.21 7.47 12.46
N ALA A 60 -6.61 7.69 13.63
CA ALA A 60 -6.25 9.03 14.10
C ALA A 60 -5.29 9.75 13.14
N VAL A 61 -4.26 9.07 12.63
CA VAL A 61 -3.31 9.66 11.67
C VAL A 61 -4.02 10.08 10.37
N LEU A 62 -4.96 9.26 9.90
CA LEU A 62 -5.68 9.51 8.66
C LEU A 62 -6.69 10.65 8.79
N GLU A 63 -7.36 10.73 9.93
CA GLU A 63 -8.23 11.85 10.30
C GLU A 63 -7.44 13.15 10.38
N GLN A 64 -6.33 13.17 11.12
CA GLN A 64 -5.44 14.33 11.21
C GLN A 64 -4.93 14.77 9.84
N GLY A 65 -4.55 13.82 8.97
CA GLY A 65 -4.13 14.11 7.60
C GLY A 65 -5.26 14.72 6.74
N ALA A 66 -6.51 14.32 6.95
CA ALA A 66 -7.67 14.89 6.26
C ALA A 66 -7.97 16.32 6.73
N ILE A 67 -7.88 16.57 8.05
CA ILE A 67 -8.08 17.88 8.68
C ILE A 67 -6.99 18.86 8.28
N ALA A 68 -5.71 18.47 8.39
CA ALA A 68 -4.58 19.27 7.90
C ALA A 68 -4.69 19.53 6.39
N GLY A 69 -5.45 18.67 5.70
CA GLY A 69 -5.81 18.87 4.33
C GLY A 69 -6.91 19.92 4.08
N GLY A 70 -7.64 20.40 5.07
CA GLY A 70 -8.85 21.19 4.81
C GLY A 70 -9.87 20.40 3.98
N SER A 71 -9.97 19.08 4.22
CA SER A 71 -11.04 18.26 3.65
C SER A 71 -12.37 18.60 4.31
N ASP A 72 -13.49 18.31 3.65
CA ASP A 72 -14.81 18.47 4.26
C ASP A 72 -15.09 17.42 5.34
N ASP A 73 -16.13 17.66 6.16
CA ASP A 73 -16.49 16.78 7.28
C ASP A 73 -16.76 15.34 6.82
N LYS A 74 -17.39 15.17 5.66
CA LYS A 74 -17.68 13.84 5.09
C LYS A 74 -16.39 13.10 4.74
N ALA A 75 -15.40 13.79 4.19
CA ALA A 75 -14.10 13.22 3.86
C ALA A 75 -13.28 12.90 5.11
N ILE A 76 -13.36 13.74 6.15
CA ILE A 76 -12.73 13.49 7.45
C ILE A 76 -13.34 12.24 8.10
N ASP A 77 -14.67 12.13 8.15
CA ASP A 77 -15.37 10.96 8.66
C ASP A 77 -15.02 9.68 7.89
N LYS A 78 -14.93 9.80 6.56
CA LYS A 78 -14.50 8.68 5.71
C LYS A 78 -13.06 8.28 6.00
N ALA A 79 -12.16 9.23 6.27
CA ALA A 79 -10.76 8.96 6.58
C ALA A 79 -10.62 8.24 7.93
N ARG A 80 -11.33 8.72 8.96
CA ARG A 80 -11.44 8.12 10.30
C ARG A 80 -11.97 6.69 10.22
N ASN A 81 -13.08 6.46 9.51
CA ASN A 81 -13.69 5.12 9.46
C ASN A 81 -12.97 4.12 8.54
N ALA A 82 -12.04 4.58 7.70
CA ALA A 82 -11.49 3.75 6.65
C ALA A 82 -10.66 2.53 7.14
N PRO A 83 -9.90 2.58 8.25
CA PRO A 83 -9.16 1.42 8.74
C PRO A 83 -10.04 0.25 9.23
N TYR A 84 -11.26 0.53 9.67
CA TYR A 84 -12.15 -0.51 10.21
C TYR A 84 -12.85 -1.35 9.14
N ARG A 85 -12.63 -1.05 7.85
CA ARG A 85 -13.19 -1.81 6.72
C ARG A 85 -12.48 -3.13 6.44
N ALA A 86 -11.39 -3.41 7.14
CA ALA A 86 -10.63 -4.65 7.04
C ALA A 86 -10.05 -5.05 8.41
N PRO A 87 -9.91 -6.35 8.70
CA PRO A 87 -9.29 -6.82 9.93
C PRO A 87 -7.75 -6.62 9.94
N LEU A 88 -7.13 -6.64 8.75
CA LEU A 88 -5.71 -6.42 8.53
C LEU A 88 -5.48 -5.41 7.40
N ILE A 89 -4.51 -4.51 7.61
CA ILE A 89 -4.05 -3.53 6.64
C ILE A 89 -2.54 -3.67 6.48
N ILE A 90 -2.08 -3.73 5.23
CA ILE A 90 -0.64 -3.65 4.91
C ILE A 90 -0.41 -2.32 4.18
N THR A 91 0.27 -1.38 4.85
CA THR A 91 0.72 -0.14 4.23
C THR A 91 2.10 -0.36 3.63
N VAL A 92 2.27 -0.03 2.35
CA VAL A 92 3.54 -0.15 1.64
C VAL A 92 4.13 1.24 1.42
N VAL A 93 5.33 1.48 1.93
CA VAL A 93 6.07 2.73 1.77
C VAL A 93 7.28 2.50 0.89
N ALA A 94 7.48 3.38 -0.09
CA ALA A 94 8.70 3.39 -0.89
C ALA A 94 9.81 4.13 -0.12
N LYS A 95 10.82 3.39 0.34
CA LYS A 95 12.06 3.94 0.90
C LYS A 95 13.04 4.18 -0.24
N CYS A 96 13.03 5.39 -0.77
CA CYS A 96 13.95 5.80 -1.83
C CYS A 96 15.22 6.38 -1.22
N GLU A 97 16.37 5.75 -1.46
CA GLU A 97 17.68 6.30 -1.11
C GLU A 97 18.27 7.06 -2.31
N GLU A 98 18.94 8.18 -2.04
CA GLU A 98 19.63 8.94 -3.09
C GLU A 98 20.90 8.21 -3.51
N ILE A 99 20.95 7.78 -4.78
CA ILE A 99 22.19 7.29 -5.40
C ILE A 99 22.79 8.43 -6.21
N ILE A 100 23.98 8.90 -5.79
CA ILE A 100 24.78 9.87 -6.54
C ILE A 100 25.06 9.27 -7.92
N LYS A 101 24.51 9.90 -8.97
CA LYS A 101 24.82 9.54 -10.36
C LYS A 101 26.10 10.27 -10.77
N SER A 102 27.15 9.52 -11.10
CA SER A 102 28.33 10.07 -11.76
C SER A 102 27.94 10.70 -13.11
N ARG A 103 28.40 11.94 -13.30
CA ARG A 103 28.46 12.77 -14.53
C ARG A 103 27.46 12.42 -15.65
N ALA A 104 26.20 12.78 -15.45
CA ALA A 104 25.32 13.31 -16.50
C ALA A 104 24.09 13.90 -15.81
N GLY A 105 23.96 15.23 -15.88
CA GLY A 105 22.90 16.00 -15.26
C GLY A 105 21.52 15.50 -15.69
N ASN A 106 20.89 14.70 -14.84
CA ASN A 106 19.45 14.53 -14.79
C ASN A 106 19.10 13.93 -13.42
N ARG A 107 18.40 14.72 -12.61
CA ARG A 107 17.74 14.31 -11.36
C ARG A 107 16.69 13.25 -11.71
N LYS A 108 17.14 12.02 -11.90
CA LYS A 108 16.29 10.86 -12.14
C LYS A 108 16.52 9.92 -10.97
N CYS A 109 15.91 10.26 -9.83
CA CYS A 109 15.28 9.24 -9.01
C CYS A 109 14.26 8.59 -9.96
N LEU A 110 14.67 7.55 -10.70
CA LEU A 110 13.77 6.80 -11.56
C LEU A 110 12.70 6.28 -10.57
N ARG A 111 11.46 6.82 -10.51
CA ARG A 111 10.41 6.72 -11.54
C ARG A 111 10.26 5.30 -12.12
N ASP A 112 10.86 4.29 -11.47
CA ASP A 112 10.72 2.85 -11.76
C ASP A 112 9.78 2.14 -10.78
N ALA A 113 9.22 2.87 -9.81
CA ALA A 113 7.92 2.54 -9.20
C ALA A 113 6.75 2.58 -10.23
N ARG A 114 7.03 2.82 -11.53
CA ARG A 114 6.04 2.79 -12.61
C ARG A 114 5.52 1.38 -12.95
N SER A 115 6.13 0.31 -12.47
CA SER A 115 5.53 -1.04 -12.60
C SER A 115 4.21 -1.15 -11.81
N TRP A 116 4.02 -0.32 -10.78
CA TRP A 116 2.79 -0.22 -10.00
C TRP A 116 1.74 0.72 -10.62
N ARG A 117 1.78 0.97 -11.94
CA ARG A 117 0.89 1.95 -12.61
C ARG A 117 -0.53 1.43 -12.87
N CYS A 118 -1.30 1.23 -11.81
CA CYS A 118 -2.76 1.43 -11.87
C CYS A 118 -3.03 2.95 -11.96
N LYS A 119 -3.50 3.46 -13.12
CA LYS A 119 -3.88 4.88 -13.39
C LYS A 119 -3.52 5.91 -12.29
N TRP A 120 -2.28 6.42 -12.33
CA TRP A 120 -1.82 7.51 -11.48
C TRP A 120 -2.07 8.86 -12.17
N GLN A 121 -3.07 9.62 -11.72
CA GLN A 121 -3.24 11.05 -12.03
C GLN A 121 -2.71 11.91 -10.87
N PRO A 122 -2.09 13.08 -11.11
CA PRO A 122 -1.39 13.81 -10.07
C PRO A 122 -2.39 14.51 -9.14
N LEU A 123 -2.44 14.08 -7.88
CA LEU A 123 -2.99 14.90 -6.79
C LEU A 123 -1.98 14.98 -5.65
N PRO A 124 -1.81 16.17 -5.03
CA PRO A 124 -0.94 16.35 -3.89
C PRO A 124 -1.69 15.95 -2.64
N ARG A 125 -1.55 14.70 -2.17
CA ARG A 125 -1.81 14.26 -0.78
C ARG A 125 -1.70 12.75 -0.63
N ILE A 126 -1.26 12.34 0.56
CA ILE A 126 -1.28 10.99 1.14
C ILE A 126 -1.99 9.95 0.27
N TRP A 127 -1.17 9.15 -0.42
CA TRP A 127 -1.63 8.12 -1.34
C TRP A 127 -2.10 6.90 -0.54
N ARG A 128 -3.41 6.74 -0.40
CA ARG A 128 -4.00 5.46 0.02
C ARG A 128 -4.05 4.52 -1.17
N HIS A 129 -3.21 3.51 -1.17
CA HIS A 129 -3.49 2.24 -1.85
C HIS A 129 -3.48 1.12 -0.81
N LEU A 130 -4.67 0.78 -0.31
CA LEU A 130 -4.89 -0.48 0.40
C LEU A 130 -4.81 -1.59 -0.64
N ALA A 131 -3.68 -2.30 -0.71
CA ALA A 131 -3.62 -3.58 -1.40
C ALA A 131 -4.43 -4.59 -0.58
N GLN A 132 -5.74 -4.70 -0.86
CA GLN A 132 -6.59 -5.73 -0.27
C GLN A 132 -6.31 -7.04 -1.00
N TRP A 133 -5.55 -7.91 -0.34
CA TRP A 133 -5.32 -9.29 -0.78
C TRP A 133 -6.39 -10.18 -0.17
N ARG A 134 -7.13 -10.91 -1.02
CA ARG A 134 -7.96 -12.05 -0.61
C ARG A 134 -7.13 -13.31 -0.82
N ILE A 135 -6.74 -13.97 0.26
CA ILE A 135 -6.32 -15.37 0.20
C ILE A 135 -7.61 -16.18 0.42
N ASN A 136 -8.04 -16.90 -0.60
CA ASN A 136 -8.86 -18.11 -0.42
C ASN A 136 -7.89 -19.29 -0.42
#